data_AF-A0A6J7L7Q0-F1
#
_entry.id   AF-A0A6J7L7Q0-F1
#
_cell.length_a   1.000
_cell.length_b   1.000
_cell.length_c   1.000
_cell.angle_alpha   90.00
_cell.angle_beta   90.00
_cell.angle_gamma   90.00
#
_symmetry.space_group_name_H-M   'P 1'
#
loop_
_entity.id
_entity.type
_entity.pdbx_description
1 polymer ?
#
loop_
_entity_poly.entity_id
_entity_poly.type
_entity_poly.pdbx_seq_one_letter_code
_entity_poly.pdbx_strand_id
1 'polypeptide(L)' 'MTLAEGLDIEAAAFTDLFSTEDAQHGVASFLENGPGKAKFVGR' A
#
# COMPACT_ATOMS: atom_id res chain seq x y z
N MET A 1 -5.89 -9.63 22.26
CA MET A 1 -5.10 -9.46 21.04
C MET A 1 -3.66 -9.89 21.33
N THR A 2 -3.19 -10.93 20.66
CA THR A 2 -1.85 -11.51 20.72
C THR A 2 -1.00 -10.96 19.57
N LEU A 3 0.31 -11.23 19.58
CA LEU A 3 1.19 -10.87 18.47
C LEU A 3 0.77 -11.54 17.15
N ALA A 4 0.38 -12.82 17.20
CA ALA A 4 -0.08 -13.55 16.02
C ALA A 4 -1.34 -12.91 15.42
N GLU A 5 -2.32 -12.59 16.27
CA GLU A 5 -3.54 -11.90 15.82
C GLU A 5 -3.24 -10.53 15.18
N GLY A 6 -2.24 -9.81 15.68
CA GLY A 6 -1.80 -8.55 15.09
C GLY A 6 -1.17 -8.71 13.70
N LEU A 7 -0.30 -9.72 13.54
CA LEU A 7 0.34 -10.01 12.25
C LEU A 7 -0.67 -10.43 11.18
N ASP A 8 -1.70 -11.20 11.56
CA ASP A 8 -2.77 -11.59 10.64
C ASP A 8 -3.57 -10.37 10.15
N ILE A 9 -3.84 -9.40 11.05
CA ILE A 9 -4.50 -8.14 10.70
C ILE A 9 -3.65 -7.31 9.74
N GLU A 10 -2.35 -7.16 10.03
CA GLU A 10 -1.44 -6.39 9.18
C GLU A 10 -1.30 -7.02 7.78
N ALA A 11 -1.22 -8.34 7.68
CA ALA A 11 -1.15 -9.04 6.39
C ALA A 11 -2.41 -8.86 5.54
N ALA A 12 -3.60 -8.93 6.17
CA ALA A 12 -4.86 -8.67 5.49
C ALA A 12 -4.95 -7.21 5.01
N ALA A 13 -4.66 -6.25 5.90
CA ALA A 13 -4.66 -4.82 5.56
C ALA A 13 -3.65 -4.47 4.46
N PHE A 14 -2.48 -5.10 4.46
CA PHE A 14 -1.49 -4.94 3.40
C PHE A 14 -2.03 -5.47 2.06
N THR A 15 -2.68 -6.64 2.06
CA THR A 15 -3.28 -7.18 0.84
C THR A 15 -4.36 -6.25 0.29
N ASP A 16 -5.22 -5.71 1.16
CA ASP A 16 -6.26 -4.76 0.79
C ASP A 16 -5.68 -3.46 0.21
N LEU A 17 -4.59 -2.94 0.80
CA LEU A 17 -3.91 -1.74 0.32
C LEU A 17 -3.49 -1.86 -1.15
N PHE A 18 -3.03 -3.04 -1.61
CA PHE A 18 -2.62 -3.23 -3.00
C PHE A 18 -3.77 -3.17 -4.02
N SER A 19 -5.03 -3.17 -3.57
CA SER A 19 -6.19 -2.98 -4.45
C SER A 19 -6.55 -1.51 -4.70
N THR A 20 -5.95 -0.58 -3.95
CA THR A 20 -6.21 0.87 -4.05
C THR A 20 -5.58 1.51 -5.29
N GLU A 21 -6.16 2.62 -5.76
CA GLU A 21 -5.58 3.44 -6.84
C GLU A 21 -4.26 4.06 -6.36
N ASP A 22 -4.17 4.43 -5.09
CA ASP A 22 -2.96 4.99 -4.49
C ASP A 22 -1.78 4.02 -4.47
N ALA A 23 -2.01 2.72 -4.23
CA ALA A 23 -0.96 1.71 -4.35
C ALA A 23 -0.46 1.58 -5.80
N GLN A 24 -1.38 1.58 -6.77
CA GLN A 24 -1.04 1.53 -8.18
C GLN A 24 -0.23 2.77 -8.61
N HIS A 25 -0.67 3.97 -8.24
CA HIS A 25 0.05 5.22 -8.50
C HIS A 25 1.42 5.26 -7.82
N GLY A 26 1.52 4.77 -6.58
CA GLY A 26 2.76 4.68 -5.83
C GLY A 26 3.80 3.82 -6.56
N VAL A 27 3.41 2.59 -6.94
CA VAL A 27 4.30 1.64 -7.62
C VAL A 27 4.69 2.13 -9.01
N ALA A 28 3.73 2.59 -9.81
CA ALA A 28 4.01 3.10 -11.16
C ALA A 28 4.95 4.31 -11.11
N SER A 29 4.65 5.29 -10.24
CA SER A 29 5.49 6.48 -10.10
C SER A 29 6.89 6.15 -9.60
N PHE A 30 7.02 5.20 -8.67
CA PHE A 30 8.33 4.77 -8.17
C PHE A 30 9.19 4.16 -9.29
N LEU A 31 8.60 3.29 -10.12
CA LEU A 31 9.30 2.65 -11.24
C LEU A 31 9.71 3.65 -12.32
N GLU A 32 8.87 4.63 -12.60
CA GLU A 32 9.09 5.60 -13.68
C GLU A 32 9.96 6.79 -13.26
N ASN A 33 9.78 7.30 -12.04
CA ASN A 33 10.30 8.61 -11.60
C ASN A 33 11.11 8.55 -10.30
N GLY A 34 11.22 7.38 -9.69
CA GLY A 34 11.84 7.21 -8.38
C GLY A 34 10.95 7.65 -7.21
N PRO A 35 11.48 7.63 -5.97
CA PRO A 35 10.69 7.82 -4.77
C PRO A 35 10.15 9.25 -4.62
N GLY A 36 8.97 9.37 -3.99
CA GLY A 36 8.38 10.65 -3.59
C GLY A 36 7.75 11.47 -4.72
N LYS A 37 7.46 10.85 -5.87
CA LYS A 37 6.87 11.52 -7.05
C LYS A 37 5.40 11.17 -7.31
N ALA A 38 4.85 10.22 -6.56
CA ALA A 38 3.46 9.78 -6.71
C ALA A 38 2.49 10.89 -6.30
N LYS A 39 1.32 10.90 -6.95
CA LYS A 39 0.17 11.72 -6.54
C LYS A 39 -0.91 10.80 -6.00
N PHE A 40 -1.28 11.02 -4.75
CA PHE A 40 -2.30 10.25 -4.07
C PHE A 40 -3.66 10.96 -4.12
N VAL A 41 -4.71 10.19 -4.25
CA VAL A 41 -6.11 10.62 -4.39
C VAL A 41 -7.00 10.12 -3.25
N GLY A 42 -6.48 9.27 -2.36
CA GLY A 42 -7.17 8.80 -1.16
C GLY A 42 -8.17 7.67 -1.42
N ARG A 43 -7.90 6.82 -2.42
CA ARG A 43 -8.74 5.67 -2.81
C ARG A 43 -7.92 4.54 -3.41
#